data_AF-A0A450TBD9-F1
#
_entry.id   AF-A0A450TBD9-F1
#
_cell.length_a   1.000
_cell.length_b   1.000
_cell.length_c   1.000
_cell.angle_alpha   90.00
_cell.angle_beta   90.00
_cell.angle_gamma   90.00
#
_symmetry.space_group_name_H-M   'P 1'
#
loop_
_entity.id
_entity.type
_entity.pdbx_description
1 polymer ?
#
loop_
_entity_poly.entity_id
_entity_poly.type
_entity_poly.pdbx_seq_one_letter_code
_entity_poly.pdbx_strand_id
1 'polypeptide(L)' 'MSHDQNFKNLILDYPPESLAFFAREEADAIPPTAKIT' A
#
# COMPACT_ATOMS: atom_id res chain seq x y z
N MET A 1 -0.46 3.39 -25.66
CA MET A 1 -1.41 2.62 -24.82
C MET A 1 -0.60 1.84 -23.81
N SER A 2 -0.31 2.40 -22.64
CA SER A 2 0.25 1.63 -21.52
C SER A 2 -0.79 1.63 -20.43
N HIS A 3 -1.59 0.57 -20.45
CA HIS A 3 -2.61 0.26 -19.45
C HIS A 3 -1.99 -0.48 -18.25
N ASP A 4 -0.69 -0.30 -18.02
CA ASP A 4 0.08 -0.86 -16.90
C ASP A 4 -0.16 -0.06 -15.62
N GLN A 5 -1.43 0.15 -15.28
CA GLN A 5 -1.78 0.52 -13.92
C GLN A 5 -1.68 -0.73 -13.05
N ASN A 6 -0.43 -1.19 -12.83
CA ASN A 6 -0.08 -2.30 -11.95
C ASN A 6 -0.27 -1.91 -10.48
N PHE A 7 -1.48 -1.54 -10.10
CA PHE A 7 -1.86 -1.40 -8.70
C PHE A 7 -1.63 -2.71 -7.93
N LYS A 8 -1.68 -3.85 -8.61
CA LYS A 8 -1.32 -5.15 -8.03
C LYS A 8 0.14 -5.23 -7.59
N ASN A 9 1.07 -4.69 -8.37
CA ASN A 9 2.49 -4.66 -7.98
C ASN A 9 2.70 -3.65 -6.84
N LEU A 10 1.98 -2.53 -6.83
CA LEU A 10 2.05 -1.57 -5.72
C LEU A 10 1.68 -2.22 -4.37
N ILE A 11 0.62 -3.03 -4.31
CA ILE A 11 0.21 -3.70 -3.06
C ILE A 11 1.22 -4.76 -2.61
N LEU A 12 1.78 -5.52 -3.55
CA LEU A 12 2.72 -6.62 -3.28
C LEU A 12 4.12 -6.13 -2.94
N ASP A 13 4.62 -5.14 -3.68
CA ASP A 13 5.99 -4.64 -3.56
C ASP A 13 6.08 -3.51 -2.50
N TYR A 14 5.00 -2.76 -2.31
CA TYR A 14 4.94 -1.60 -1.40
C TYR A 14 3.65 -1.57 -0.56
N PRO A 15 3.44 -2.57 0.31
CA PRO A 15 2.23 -2.68 1.12
C PRO A 15 1.93 -1.43 1.98
N PRO A 16 2.91 -0.83 2.70
CA PRO A 16 2.67 0.38 3.50
C PRO A 16 2.23 1.58 2.66
N GLU A 17 2.90 1.81 1.54
CA GLU A 17 2.63 2.93 0.63
C GLU A 17 1.29 2.73 -0.07
N SER A 18 0.96 1.49 -0.41
CA SER A 18 -0.35 1.14 -0.97
C SER A 18 -1.47 1.38 0.04
N LEU A 19 -1.28 1.01 1.32
CA LEU A 19 -2.25 1.31 2.37
C LEU A 19 -2.40 2.83 2.58
N ALA A 20 -1.31 3.59 2.59
CA ALA A 20 -1.37 5.05 2.68
C ALA A 20 -2.08 5.71 1.48
N PHE A 21 -2.03 5.08 0.30
CA PHE A 21 -2.67 5.55 -0.91
C PHE A 21 -4.17 5.21 -0.98
N PHE A 22 -4.56 4.01 -0.57
CA PHE A 22 -5.96 3.52 -0.66
C PHE A 22 -6.78 3.71 0.62
N ALA A 23 -6.13 3.71 1.79
CA ALA A 23 -6.77 3.69 3.11
C ALA A 23 -5.95 4.48 4.13
N ARG A 24 -5.77 5.79 3.88
CA ARG A 24 -4.92 6.68 4.70
C ARG A 24 -5.24 6.63 6.19
N GLU A 25 -6.52 6.68 6.56
CA GLU A 25 -6.93 6.68 7.99
C GLU A 25 -6.52 5.38 8.69
N GLU A 26 -6.65 4.24 8.01
CA GLU A 26 -6.22 2.94 8.52
C GLU A 26 -4.68 2.84 8.53
N ALA A 27 -3.99 3.43 7.55
CA ALA A 27 -2.54 3.47 7.48
C ALA A 27 -1.92 4.28 8.64
N ASP A 28 -2.53 5.41 9.01
CA ASP A 28 -2.10 6.24 10.15
C ASP A 28 -2.34 5.54 11.49
N ALA A 29 -3.30 4.61 11.55
CA ALA A 29 -3.57 3.79 12.73
C ALA A 29 -2.61 2.59 12.87
N ILE A 30 -1.88 2.22 11.81
CA ILE A 30 -0.91 1.12 11.86
C ILE A 30 0.39 1.61 12.52
N PRO A 31 0.82 0.99 13.64
CA PRO A 31 2.06 1.36 14.27
C PRO A 31 3.26 1.01 13.37
N PRO A 32 4.35 1.80 13.37
CA PRO A 32 5.52 1.58 12.51
C PRO A 32 6.28 0.27 12.80
N THR A 33 5.94 -0.40 13.92
CA THR A 33 6.46 -1.72 14.28
C THR A 33 5.60 -2.87 13.77
N ALA A 34 4.44 -2.59 13.18
CA ALA A 34 3.58 -3.61 12.61
C ALA A 34 4.26 -4.22 11.38
N LYS A 35 4.40 -5.54 11.39
CA LYS A 35 4.92 -6.27 10.26
C LYS A 35 3.79 -6.53 9.27
N ILE A 36 3.89 -5.93 8.09
CA ILE A 36 3.01 -6.19 6.95
C ILE A 36 3.74 -7.18 6.04
N THR A 37 3.25 -8.42 5.93
CA THR A 37 3.80 -9.51 5.10
C THR A 37 2.71 -10.25 4.36
#